data_AF-A0A023BVY9-F1
#
_entry.id   AF-A0A023BVY9-F1
#
_cell.length_a   1.000
_cell.length_b   1.000
_cell.length_c   1.000
_cell.angle_alpha   90.00
_cell.angle_beta   90.00
_cell.angle_gamma   90.00
#
_symmetry.space_group_name_H-M   'P 1'
#
loop_
_entity.id
_entity.type
_entity.pdbx_description
1 polymer ?
#
loop_
_entity_poly.entity_id
_entity_poly.type
_entity_poly.pdbx_seq_one_letter_code
_entity_poly.pdbx_strand_id
1 'polypeptide(L)'
;MTAIMNDYNEEKAYEKAKKRLEEEKGFYSHLAVYIVINIALLFFMSKLAAFIGTDPNDSGFKNWRFWNTFLTPVVWGIALLGHGLWVFKEKFFLKKFFKKSIFSKDWEERKIKEFMDKDKF
;
A
#
# COMPACT_ATOMS: atom_id res chain seq x y z
N MET A 1 23.60 3.39 -35.71
CA MET A 1 22.23 3.70 -35.22
C MET A 1 21.81 2.79 -34.06
N THR A 2 22.20 1.52 -34.05
CA THR A 2 21.90 0.54 -32.97
C THR A 2 22.55 0.84 -31.61
N ALA A 3 23.81 1.30 -31.58
CA ALA A 3 24.50 1.60 -30.32
C ALA A 3 23.85 2.77 -29.53
N ILE A 4 23.52 3.87 -30.23
CA ILE A 4 22.84 5.03 -29.63
C ILE A 4 21.43 4.66 -29.12
N MET A 5 20.74 3.76 -29.84
CA MET A 5 19.42 3.28 -29.46
C MET A 5 19.47 2.36 -28.22
N ASN A 6 20.55 1.60 -28.06
CA ASN A 6 20.75 0.72 -26.91
C ASN A 6 21.09 1.52 -25.64
N ASP A 7 21.99 2.50 -25.77
CA ASP A 7 22.39 3.41 -24.68
C ASP A 7 21.19 4.20 -24.11
N TYR A 8 20.34 4.75 -25.00
CA TYR A 8 19.11 5.45 -24.63
C TYR A 8 18.09 4.55 -23.88
N ASN A 9 18.07 3.26 -24.19
CA ASN A 9 17.15 2.31 -23.56
C ASN A 9 17.66 1.89 -22.17
N GLU A 10 18.98 1.75 -22.02
CA GLU A 10 19.64 1.48 -20.74
C GLU A 10 19.49 2.66 -19.76
N GLU A 11 19.68 3.90 -20.23
CA GLU A 11 19.48 5.11 -19.44
C GLU A 11 18.05 5.21 -18.90
N LYS A 12 17.05 5.00 -19.76
CA LYS A 12 15.63 4.96 -19.35
C LYS A 12 15.32 3.86 -18.34
N ALA A 13 15.90 2.68 -18.51
CA ALA A 13 15.71 1.58 -17.57
C ALA A 13 16.32 1.90 -16.20
N TYR A 14 17.50 2.53 -16.20
CA TYR A 14 18.18 2.99 -14.99
C TYR A 14 17.40 4.06 -14.25
N GLU A 15 16.93 5.11 -14.94
CA GLU A 15 16.12 6.17 -14.33
C GLU A 15 14.83 5.62 -13.69
N LYS A 16 14.17 4.68 -14.37
CA LYS A 16 12.98 4.02 -13.84
C LYS A 16 13.29 3.20 -12.59
N ALA A 17 14.41 2.48 -12.57
CA ALA A 17 14.84 1.72 -11.39
C ALA A 17 15.21 2.65 -10.22
N LYS A 18 15.91 3.75 -10.48
CA LYS A 18 16.27 4.76 -9.48
C LYS A 18 15.04 5.40 -8.84
N LYS A 19 14.08 5.84 -9.66
CA LYS A 19 12.82 6.42 -9.16
C LYS A 19 12.06 5.46 -8.24
N ARG A 20 11.98 4.17 -8.61
CA ARG A 20 11.37 3.15 -7.77
C ARG A 20 12.09 2.98 -6.43
N LEU A 21 13.43 2.97 -6.43
CA LEU A 21 14.20 2.88 -5.19
C LEU A 21 13.95 4.08 -4.26
N GLU A 22 13.81 5.28 -4.81
CA GLU A 22 13.49 6.48 -4.03
C GLU A 22 12.08 6.39 -3.43
N GLU A 23 11.08 5.92 -4.20
CA GLU A 23 9.72 5.68 -3.72
C GLU A 23 9.68 4.61 -2.61
N GLU A 24 10.40 3.49 -2.79
CA GLU A 24 10.53 2.43 -1.79
C GLU A 24 11.18 2.94 -0.49
N LYS A 25 12.27 3.70 -0.59
CA LYS A 25 12.93 4.34 0.57
C LYS A 25 11.99 5.30 1.30
N GLY A 26 11.23 6.11 0.56
CA GLY A 26 10.23 7.00 1.14
C GLY A 26 9.15 6.24 1.92
N PHE A 27 8.68 5.11 1.40
CA PHE A 27 7.74 4.23 2.10
C PHE A 27 8.32 3.67 3.40
N TYR A 28 9.57 3.18 3.40
CA TYR A 28 10.20 2.63 4.60
C TYR A 28 10.34 3.67 5.72
N SER A 29 10.56 4.94 5.39
CA SER A 29 10.54 6.02 6.38
C SER A 29 9.16 6.15 7.04
N HIS A 30 8.09 6.17 6.25
CA HIS A 30 6.71 6.22 6.78
C HIS A 30 6.37 4.98 7.63
N LEU A 31 6.78 3.79 7.18
CA LEU A 31 6.59 2.54 7.93
C LEU A 31 7.37 2.56 9.25
N ALA A 32 8.61 3.04 9.26
CA ALA A 32 9.43 3.15 10.46
C ALA A 32 8.81 4.11 11.47
N VAL A 33 8.39 5.31 11.03
CA VAL A 33 7.69 6.29 11.88
C VAL A 33 6.40 5.69 12.43
N TYR A 34 5.61 5.01 11.60
CA TYR A 34 4.40 4.31 12.03
C TYR A 34 4.72 3.29 13.13
N ILE A 35 5.70 2.40 12.96
CA ILE A 35 6.06 1.40 13.98
C ILE A 35 6.51 2.06 15.28
N VAL A 36 7.42 3.03 15.21
CA VAL A 36 7.98 3.70 16.38
C VAL A 36 6.88 4.43 17.17
N ILE A 37 6.02 5.20 16.49
CA ILE A 37 4.93 5.93 17.14
C ILE A 37 3.95 4.95 17.78
N ASN A 38 3.58 3.86 17.11
CA ASN A 38 2.65 2.87 17.66
C ASN A 38 3.19 2.17 18.91
N ILE A 39 4.47 1.79 18.89
CA ILE A 39 5.14 1.24 20.07
C ILE A 39 5.13 2.27 21.20
N ALA A 40 5.54 3.51 20.92
CA ALA A 40 5.50 4.58 21.92
C ALA A 40 4.08 4.78 22.47
N LEU A 41 3.04 4.80 21.62
CA LEU A 41 1.65 4.94 22.03
C LEU A 41 1.23 3.84 23.02
N LEU A 42 1.58 2.58 22.75
CA LEU A 42 1.27 1.44 23.64
C LEU A 42 1.98 1.55 25.00
N PHE A 43 3.27 1.92 24.99
CA PHE A 43 4.05 2.07 26.23
C PHE A 43 3.60 3.29 27.05
N PHE A 44 3.41 4.44 26.40
CA PHE A 44 3.09 5.69 27.08
C PHE A 44 1.62 5.77 27.54
N MET A 45 0.67 5.15 26.84
CA MET A 45 -0.75 5.18 27.25
C MET A 45 -0.99 4.59 28.64
N SER A 46 -0.19 3.61 29.05
CA SER A 46 -0.27 3.01 30.39
C SER A 46 0.13 3.98 31.51
N LYS A 47 0.98 4.97 31.21
CA LYS A 47 1.46 5.98 32.17
C LYS A 47 0.73 7.32 32.05
N LEU A 48 0.01 7.52 30.95
CA LEU A 48 -0.65 8.78 30.63
C LEU A 48 -1.66 9.20 31.72
N ALA A 49 -2.41 8.26 32.29
CA ALA A 49 -3.38 8.50 33.36
C ALA A 49 -2.76 9.24 34.55
N ALA A 50 -1.63 8.72 35.01
CA ALA A 50 -0.89 9.26 36.14
C ALA A 50 -0.24 10.61 35.80
N PHE A 51 0.22 10.78 34.55
CA PHE A 51 0.83 12.01 34.09
C PHE A 51 -0.15 13.19 34.00
N ILE A 52 -1.38 12.95 33.54
CA ILE A 52 -2.42 13.99 33.40
C ILE A 52 -3.31 14.13 34.64
N GLY A 53 -3.01 13.40 35.72
CA GLY A 53 -3.77 13.44 36.97
C GLY A 53 -5.22 12.95 36.84
N THR A 54 -5.51 12.06 35.90
CA THR A 54 -6.86 11.51 35.67
C THR A 54 -6.97 10.12 36.27
N ASP A 55 -8.14 9.78 36.83
CA ASP A 55 -8.42 8.44 37.33
C ASP A 55 -8.32 7.41 36.18
N PRO A 56 -7.39 6.43 36.25
CA PRO A 56 -7.29 5.38 35.24
C PRO A 56 -8.55 4.52 35.12
N ASN A 57 -9.42 4.54 36.14
CA ASN A 57 -10.70 3.84 36.17
C ASN A 57 -11.87 4.62 35.63
N ASP A 58 -11.72 5.92 35.36
CA ASP A 58 -12.77 6.71 34.74
C ASP A 58 -13.21 6.10 33.40
N SER A 59 -14.52 6.01 33.22
CA SER A 59 -15.13 5.37 32.05
C SER A 59 -14.87 6.16 30.77
N GLY A 60 -14.88 7.50 30.84
CA GLY A 60 -14.57 8.38 29.72
C GLY A 60 -13.12 8.24 29.27
N PHE A 61 -12.19 8.23 30.23
CA PHE A 61 -10.77 8.07 29.97
C PHE A 61 -10.42 6.67 29.44
N LYS A 62 -11.03 5.61 29.96
CA LYS A 62 -10.88 4.23 29.42
C LYS A 62 -11.35 4.14 27.97
N ASN A 63 -12.52 4.71 27.66
CA ASN A 63 -13.06 4.69 26.31
C ASN A 63 -12.18 5.51 25.37
N TRP A 64 -11.81 6.74 25.75
CA TRP A 64 -10.91 7.58 24.98
C TRP A 64 -9.56 6.90 24.71
N ARG A 65 -8.97 6.25 25.72
CA ARG A 65 -7.73 5.48 25.58
C ARG A 65 -7.90 4.34 24.57
N PHE A 66 -8.95 3.54 24.70
CA PHE A 66 -9.23 2.43 23.79
C PHE A 66 -9.35 2.92 22.33
N TRP A 67 -10.17 3.94 22.08
CA TRP A 67 -10.34 4.49 20.74
C TRP A 67 -9.03 5.04 20.18
N ASN A 68 -8.23 5.78 20.96
CA ASN A 68 -6.97 6.33 20.47
C ASN A 68 -5.86 5.28 20.29
N THR A 69 -5.84 4.23 21.11
CA THR A 69 -4.84 3.16 21.02
C THR A 69 -5.15 2.16 19.91
N PHE A 70 -6.41 1.93 19.57
CA PHE A 70 -6.78 0.93 18.56
C PHE A 70 -7.26 1.53 17.24
N LEU A 71 -8.06 2.60 17.26
CA LEU A 71 -8.58 3.19 16.02
C LEU A 71 -7.48 3.93 15.25
N THR A 72 -6.66 4.72 15.95
CA THR A 72 -5.60 5.54 15.31
C THR A 72 -4.61 4.67 14.53
N PRO A 73 -4.05 3.57 15.11
CA PRO A 73 -3.15 2.70 14.36
C PRO A 73 -3.86 1.98 13.22
N VAL A 74 -5.12 1.57 13.39
CA VAL A 74 -5.87 0.88 12.35
C VAL A 74 -6.09 1.77 11.13
N VAL A 75 -6.55 3.02 11.33
CA VAL A 75 -6.78 3.96 10.23
C VAL A 75 -5.47 4.30 9.52
N TRP A 76 -4.40 4.59 10.29
CA TRP A 76 -3.09 4.85 9.72
C TRP A 76 -2.49 3.63 9.03
N GLY A 77 -2.75 2.44 9.56
CA GLY A 77 -2.35 1.16 8.98
C GLY A 77 -3.01 0.93 7.63
N ILE A 78 -4.30 1.25 7.48
CA ILE A 78 -5.02 1.18 6.19
C ILE A 78 -4.41 2.17 5.18
N ALA A 79 -4.13 3.41 5.59
CA ALA A 79 -3.48 4.39 4.74
C ALA A 79 -2.06 3.94 4.32
N LEU A 80 -1.29 3.38 5.26
CA LEU A 80 0.04 2.83 5.00
C LEU A 80 -0.02 1.64 4.06
N LEU A 81 -0.98 0.73 4.24
CA LEU A 81 -1.22 -0.38 3.33
C LEU A 81 -1.53 0.13 1.92
N GLY A 82 -2.42 1.12 1.78
CA GLY A 82 -2.71 1.76 0.49
C GLY A 82 -1.46 2.35 -0.16
N HIS A 83 -0.64 3.08 0.60
CA HIS A 83 0.61 3.65 0.11
C HIS A 83 1.62 2.57 -0.29
N GLY A 84 1.73 1.49 0.48
CA GLY A 84 2.56 0.33 0.16
C GLY A 84 2.11 -0.36 -1.13
N LEU A 85 0.80 -0.56 -1.31
CA LEU A 85 0.26 -1.11 -2.56
C LEU A 85 0.57 -0.22 -3.77
N TRP A 86 0.57 1.10 -3.59
CA TRP A 86 0.94 2.05 -4.64
C TRP A 86 2.44 2.00 -4.99
N VAL A 87 3.31 2.07 -3.99
CA VAL A 87 4.77 2.06 -4.15
C VAL A 87 5.25 0.72 -4.72
N PHE A 88 4.70 -0.40 -4.22
CA PHE A 88 5.10 -1.74 -4.66
C PHE A 88 4.27 -2.28 -5.82
N LYS A 89 3.44 -1.47 -6.49
CA LYS A 89 2.58 -1.91 -7.61
C LYS A 89 3.33 -2.68 -8.70
N GLU A 90 4.61 -2.37 -8.93
CA GLU A 90 5.45 -3.01 -9.93
C GLU A 90 5.91 -4.42 -9.52
N LYS A 91 6.11 -4.65 -8.21
CA LYS A 91 6.59 -5.90 -7.60
C LYS A 91 5.45 -6.79 -7.06
N PHE A 92 4.30 -6.22 -6.77
CA PHE A 92 3.21 -6.92 -6.09
C PHE A 92 2.42 -7.85 -7.03
N PHE A 93 1.98 -9.00 -6.52
CA PHE A 93 1.14 -9.97 -7.24
C PHE A 93 -0.15 -9.34 -7.80
N LEU A 94 -0.63 -8.23 -7.22
CA LEU A 94 -1.77 -7.48 -7.72
C LEU A 94 -1.57 -6.94 -9.14
N LYS A 95 -0.33 -6.65 -9.60
CA LYS A 95 -0.11 -6.32 -11.02
C LYS A 95 -0.54 -7.46 -11.94
N LYS A 96 -0.22 -8.70 -11.55
CA LYS A 96 -0.63 -9.91 -12.26
C LYS A 96 -2.13 -10.16 -12.11
N PHE A 97 -2.69 -9.93 -10.92
CA PHE A 97 -4.12 -10.09 -10.64
C PHE A 97 -4.98 -9.06 -11.39
N PHE A 98 -4.70 -7.76 -11.30
CA PHE A 98 -5.42 -6.70 -12.00
C PHE A 98 -5.24 -6.76 -13.52
N LYS A 99 -4.03 -7.08 -14.02
CA LYS A 99 -3.81 -7.32 -15.45
C LYS A 99 -4.65 -8.49 -15.97
N LYS A 100 -4.86 -9.53 -15.14
CA LYS A 100 -5.72 -10.68 -15.47
C LYS A 100 -7.21 -10.37 -15.28
N SER A 101 -7.57 -9.50 -14.33
CA SER A 101 -8.94 -9.30 -13.87
C SER A 101 -9.71 -8.19 -14.62
N ILE A 102 -9.04 -7.17 -15.17
CA ILE A 102 -9.74 -6.02 -15.77
C ILE A 102 -9.97 -6.17 -17.29
N PHE A 103 -9.07 -6.80 -18.03
CA PHE A 103 -9.17 -6.96 -19.50
C PHE A 103 -8.25 -8.09 -19.95
N SER A 104 -8.49 -9.32 -19.48
CA SER A 104 -7.86 -10.45 -20.15
C SER A 104 -8.50 -10.51 -21.54
N LYS A 105 -7.75 -10.06 -22.55
CA LYS A 105 -8.10 -10.19 -23.97
C LYS A 105 -8.62 -11.58 -24.30
N ASP A 106 -8.18 -12.59 -23.54
CA ASP A 106 -8.67 -13.96 -23.63
C ASP A 106 -10.18 -14.10 -23.39
N TRP A 107 -10.81 -13.31 -22.49
CA TRP A 107 -12.27 -13.32 -22.29
C TRP A 107 -13.02 -12.65 -23.46
N GLU A 108 -12.48 -11.52 -23.94
CA GLU A 108 -13.04 -10.76 -25.05
C GLU A 108 -12.95 -11.55 -26.36
N GLU A 109 -11.78 -12.15 -26.65
CA GLU A 109 -11.58 -13.07 -27.78
C GLU A 109 -12.49 -14.31 -27.68
N ARG A 110 -12.69 -14.86 -26.47
CA ARG A 110 -13.65 -15.96 -26.26
C ARG A 110 -15.07 -15.56 -26.63
N LYS A 111 -15.50 -14.38 -26.22
CA LYS A 111 -16.86 -13.89 -26.47
C LYS A 111 -17.08 -13.56 -27.94
N ILE A 112 -16.10 -12.93 -28.59
CA ILE A 112 -16.14 -12.66 -30.04
C ILE A 112 -16.23 -13.98 -30.82
N LYS A 113 -15.48 -15.01 -30.41
CA LYS A 113 -15.53 -16.34 -31.04
C LYS A 113 -16.89 -17.02 -30.85
N GLU A 114 -17.49 -16.92 -29.66
CA GLU A 114 -18.85 -17.42 -29.39
C GLU A 114 -19.92 -16.74 -30.25
N PHE A 115 -19.81 -15.43 -30.52
CA PHE A 115 -20.74 -14.73 -31.39
C PHE A 115 -20.55 -15.08 -32.87
N MET A 116 -19.31 -15.19 -33.36
CA MET A 116 -19.02 -15.61 -34.74
C MET A 116 -19.48 -17.04 -35.07
N ASP A 117 -19.45 -17.96 -34.10
CA ASP A 117 -19.93 -19.33 -34.32
C ASP A 117 -21.46 -19.44 -34.26
N LYS A 118 -22.15 -18.50 -33.60
CA LYS A 118 -23.62 -18.44 -33.55
C LYS A 118 -24.25 -17.84 -34.81
N ASP A 119 -23.55 -16.91 -35.47
CA ASP A 119 -24.00 -16.30 -36.73
C ASP A 119 -23.70 -17.15 -37.98
N LYS A 120 -23.06 -18.31 -37.82
CA LYS A 120 -22.76 -19.25 -38.92
C LYS A 120 -23.89 -20.27 -39.21
N PHE A 121 -25.11 -20.01 -38.75
CA PHE A 121 -26.31 -20.80 -39.05
C PHE A 121 -27.41 -19.95 -39.69
#